data_AF-A0A7K3Y0N5-F1
#
_entry.id   AF-A0A7K3Y0N5-F1
#
_cell.length_a   1.000
_cell.length_b   1.000
_cell.length_c   1.000
_cell.angle_alpha   90.00
_cell.angle_beta   90.00
_cell.angle_gamma   90.00
#
_symmetry.space_group_name_H-M   'P 1'
#
loop_
_entity.id
_entity.type
_entity.pdbx_description
1 polymer ?
#
loop_
_entity_poly.entity_id
_entity_poly.type
_entity_poly.pdbx_seq_one_letter_code
_entity_poly.pdbx_strand_id
1 'polypeptide(L)' 'MLHVRSLHVRIATLAKWGNSQGILIPKSVCEALELSIGDKMELRMDAPSLVLTPQRKYHRSRRP' A
#
# COMPACT_ATOMS: atom_id res chain seq x y z
N MET A 1 -20.62 -9.08 12.00
CA MET A 1 -20.87 -7.95 11.08
C MET A 1 -19.87 -8.08 9.94
N LEU A 2 -20.30 -8.63 8.80
CA LEU A 2 -19.44 -8.79 7.62
C LEU A 2 -19.20 -7.40 7.02
N HIS A 3 -17.96 -6.91 7.08
CA HIS A 3 -17.57 -5.72 6.31
C HIS A 3 -17.59 -6.12 4.83
N VAL A 4 -18.59 -5.64 4.09
CA VAL A 4 -18.56 -5.66 2.63
C VAL A 4 -17.38 -4.79 2.21
N ARG A 5 -16.29 -5.41 1.77
CA ARG A 5 -15.14 -4.70 1.21
C ARG A 5 -15.58 -4.12 -0.13
N SER A 6 -15.85 -2.82 -0.15
CA SER A 6 -16.11 -2.11 -1.41
C SER A 6 -14.84 -2.16 -2.27
N LEU A 7 -14.92 -2.84 -3.42
CA LEU A 7 -13.84 -2.90 -4.40
C LEU A 7 -13.81 -1.58 -5.16
N HIS A 8 -12.92 -0.68 -4.75
CA HIS A 8 -12.65 0.54 -5.51
C HIS A 8 -11.63 0.23 -6.60
N VAL A 9 -12.08 0.13 -7.85
CA VAL A 9 -11.19 0.06 -9.01
C VAL A 9 -10.67 1.46 -9.30
N ARG A 10 -9.35 1.64 -9.25
CA ARG A 10 -8.67 2.87 -9.68
C ARG A 10 -7.62 2.51 -10.71
N ILE A 11 -7.59 3.25 -11.81
CA ILE A 11 -6.57 3.11 -12.84
C ILE A 11 -5.40 4.02 -12.47
N ALA A 12 -4.19 3.48 -12.48
CA ALA A 12 -2.95 4.24 -12.34
C ALA A 12 -1.97 3.78 -13.42
N THR A 13 -1.14 4.71 -13.88
CA THR A 13 -0.13 4.46 -14.90
C THR A 13 1.24 4.30 -14.24
N LEU A 14 2.03 3.32 -14.67
CA LEU A 14 3.43 3.21 -14.31
C LEU A 14 4.20 4.40 -14.90
N ALA A 15 4.87 5.15 -14.04
CA ALA A 15 5.74 6.26 -14.40
C ALA A 15 7.21 5.83 -14.28
N LYS A 16 8.10 6.44 -15.09
CA LYS A 16 9.54 6.24 -14.96
C LYS A 16 10.07 7.08 -13.79
N TRP A 17 10.84 6.45 -12.91
CA TRP A 17 11.60 7.12 -11.86
C TRP A 17 13.05 6.64 -11.89
N GLY A 18 13.92 7.42 -12.53
CA GLY A 18 15.31 7.04 -12.77
C GLY A 18 15.42 5.72 -13.54
N ASN A 19 16.04 4.72 -12.94
CA ASN A 19 16.21 3.36 -13.49
C ASN A 19 15.09 2.39 -13.06
N SER A 20 14.02 2.89 -12.44
CA SER A 20 12.89 2.09 -11.96
C SER A 20 11.55 2.65 -12.41
N GLN A 21 10.48 1.98 -12.00
CA GLN A 21 9.11 2.42 -12.24
C GLN A 21 8.41 2.70 -10.90
N GLY A 22 7.51 3.66 -10.91
CA GLY A 22 6.65 3.99 -9.78
C GLY A 22 5.20 4.12 -10.21
N ILE A 23 4.30 4.00 -9.24
CA ILE A 23 2.89 4.36 -9.40
C ILE A 23 2.58 5.53 -8.47
N LEU A 24 1.76 6.47 -8.94
CA LEU A 24 1.19 7.49 -8.09
C LEU A 24 -0.02 6.92 -7.37
N ILE A 25 0.05 6.83 -6.04
CA ILE A 25 -1.07 6.40 -5.22
C ILE A 25 -1.86 7.65 -4.84
N PRO A 26 -3.16 7.76 -5.20
CA PRO A 26 -3.96 8.92 -4.84
C PRO A 26 -4.01 9.11 -3.32
N LYS A 27 -3.97 10.37 -2.87
CA LYS A 27 -3.96 10.72 -1.43
C LYS A 27 -5.05 10.01 -0.62
N SER A 28 -6.27 9.92 -1.17
CA SER A 28 -7.39 9.25 -0.51
C SER A 28 -7.19 7.74 -0.32
N VAL A 29 -6.38 7.08 -1.15
CA VAL A 29 -5.99 5.68 -0.93
C VAL A 29 -4.98 5.59 0.21
N CYS A 30 -3.99 6.50 0.25
CA CYS A 30 -3.02 6.56 1.34
C CYS A 30 -3.73 6.81 2.67
N GLU A 31 -4.65 7.76 2.74
CA GLU A 31 -5.44 8.07 3.94
C GLU A 31 -6.29 6.87 4.38
N ALA A 32 -6.99 6.20 3.44
CA ALA A 32 -7.81 5.03 3.76
C ALA A 32 -7.00 3.81 4.24
N LEU A 33 -5.73 3.71 3.86
CA LEU A 33 -4.83 2.63 4.25
C LEU A 33 -3.85 3.03 5.37
N GLU A 34 -3.97 4.26 5.88
CA GLU A 34 -3.09 4.86 6.90
C GLU A 34 -1.61 4.84 6.50
N LEU A 35 -1.32 5.10 5.22
CA LEU A 35 0.04 5.11 4.67
C LEU A 35 0.67 6.50 4.82
N SER A 36 1.92 6.51 5.28
CA SER A 36 2.77 7.69 5.39
C SER A 36 3.96 7.60 4.45
N ILE A 37 4.50 8.75 4.05
CA ILE A 37 5.76 8.81 3.29
C ILE A 37 6.87 8.18 4.13
N GLY A 38 7.60 7.24 3.53
CA GLY A 38 8.67 6.49 4.21
C GLY A 38 8.23 5.15 4.81
N ASP A 39 6.93 4.82 4.78
CA ASP A 39 6.46 3.51 5.20
C ASP A 39 7.12 2.39 4.38
N LYS A 40 7.51 1.33 5.08
CA LYS A 40 8.04 0.13 4.44
C LYS A 40 6.89 -0.71 3.91
N MET A 41 7.01 -1.15 2.66
CA MET A 41 6.05 -2.03 2.01
C MET A 41 6.74 -3.36 1.68
N GLU A 42 6.04 -4.45 1.93
CA GLU A 42 6.38 -5.74 1.34
C GLU A 42 5.77 -5.79 -0.06
N LEU A 43 6.60 -6.17 -1.04
CA LEU A 43 6.20 -6.36 -2.43
C LEU A 43 6.18 -7.86 -2.74
N ARG A 44 5.01 -8.41 -3.05
CA ARG A 44 4.86 -9.81 -3.47
C ARG A 44 4.34 -9.89 -4.89
N MET A 45 4.97 -10.74 -5.69
CA MET A 45 4.50 -11.10 -7.02
C MET A 45 3.63 -12.34 -6.90
N ASP A 46 2.34 -12.20 -7.20
CA ASP A 46 1.38 -13.30 -7.20
C ASP A 46 0.61 -13.23 -8.52
N ALA A 47 1.19 -13.83 -9.57
CA ALA A 47 0.75 -13.63 -10.94
C ALA A 47 -0.76 -13.90 -11.13
N PRO A 48 -1.51 -13.01 -11.82
CA PRO A 48 -1.05 -11.90 -12.65
C PRO A 48 -0.90 -10.57 -11.89
N SER A 49 -0.83 -10.60 -10.57
CA SER A 49 -0.91 -9.43 -9.70
C SER A 49 0.39 -9.09 -8.96
N LEU A 50 0.49 -7.83 -8.59
CA LEU A 50 1.50 -7.30 -7.68
C LEU A 50 0.79 -6.84 -6.41
N VAL A 51 1.10 -7.45 -5.28
CA VAL A 51 0.48 -7.14 -3.99
C VAL A 51 1.47 -6.35 -3.14
N LEU A 52 1.07 -5.15 -2.74
CA LEU A 52 1.78 -4.27 -1.82
C LEU A 52 1.13 -4.36 -0.44
N THR A 53 1.89 -4.76 0.58
CA THR A 53 1.39 -4.84 1.96
C THR A 53 2.25 -3.97 2.89
N PRO A 54 1.66 -3.03 3.66
CA PRO A 54 2.43 -2.25 4.64
C PRO A 54 3.07 -3.14 5.69
N GLN A 55 4.37 -2.95 5.94
CA GLN A 55 5.07 -3.57 7.06
C GLN A 55 4.77 -2.77 8.34
N ARG A 56 3.57 -2.96 8.88
CA ARG A 56 3.20 -2.40 10.18
C ARG A 56 4.06 -3.08 11.25
N LYS A 57 5.09 -2.40 11.75
CA LYS A 57 5.78 -2.84 12.96
C LYS A 57 4.77 -2.73 14.09
N TYR A 58 4.32 -3.87 14.61
CA TYR A 58 3.63 -3.88 15.89
C TYR A 58 4.64 -3.43 16.94
N HIS A 59 4.70 -2.13 17.21
CA HIS A 59 5.32 -1.65 18.42
C HIS A 59 4.45 -2.22 19.55
N ARG A 60 4.83 -3.40 20.07
CA ARG A 60 4.51 -3.70 21.46
C ARG A 60 5.16 -2.55 22.21
N SER A 61 4.39 -1.52 22.52
CA SER A 61 4.71 -0.68 23.65
C SER A 61 4.93 -1.68 24.78
N ARG A 62 6.19 -1.82 25.20
CA ARG A 62 6.46 -2.33 26.54
C ARG A 62 5.69 -1.36 27.42
N ARG A 63 4.50 -1.78 27.86
CA ARG A 63 3.79 -1.08 28.93
C ARG A 63 4.73 -1.07 30.14
N PRO A 64 4.75 0.05 30.87
CA PRO A 64 5.76 0.35 31.89
C PRO A 64 5.85 -0.71 32.97
#